data_AF-A0A4R4YQT2-F1
#
_entry.id   AF-A0A4R4YQT2-F1
#
_cell.length_a   1.000
_cell.length_b   1.000
_cell.length_c   1.000
_cell.angle_alpha   90.00
_cell.angle_beta   90.00
_cell.angle_gamma   90.00
#
_symmetry.space_group_name_H-M   'P 1'
#
loop_
_entity.id
_entity.type
_entity.pdbx_description
1 polymer ?
#
loop_
_entity_poly.entity_id
_entity_poly.type
_entity_poly.pdbx_seq_one_letter_code
_entity_poly.pdbx_strand_id
1 'polypeptide(L)'
;MFRPLFAVAAAAALTLTGLSAAQAAPAPAAPAKVLAPGGDFTGIAALSNCSGSLVRFASSVSTDPGLILTNGHCYEGGMPQPGVVLVDRSSTRSFTLLRPNSNNAGTVRANRVLYSTMTKTDVTLYRLTETYAAIQSRLGIPALTLSQSAPAAGAGMAVVSGYWKRIYTCSVQATIPELREAGWVMKSSIKYRQPGCETIGGTSGSPIVSTSTGEVIGVNNTGNEDGARCTLNNPCEVDANGNITVQKGAAYGQQTWWFYTCLSASRTIDLNKAGCLLQKP
;
A
#
# COMPACT_ATOMS: atom_id res chain seq x y z
N MET A 1 -18.26 70.75 81.38
CA MET A 1 -18.01 72.11 80.85
C MET A 1 -17.07 72.00 79.67
N PHE A 2 -17.52 72.45 78.49
CA PHE A 2 -16.79 72.86 77.27
C PHE A 2 -15.76 71.89 76.64
N ARG A 3 -15.62 71.72 75.33
CA ARG A 3 -16.40 71.85 74.08
C ARG A 3 -15.50 71.15 73.02
N PRO A 4 -16.05 70.71 71.87
CA PRO A 4 -15.45 69.73 70.95
C PRO A 4 -14.45 70.38 69.97
N LEU A 5 -13.83 69.62 69.05
CA LEU A 5 -13.88 69.91 67.60
C LEU A 5 -13.01 68.96 66.71
N PHE A 6 -13.65 68.33 65.69
CA PHE A 6 -13.27 68.09 64.27
C PHE A 6 -11.97 67.30 63.94
N ALA A 7 -12.03 66.08 63.38
CA ALA A 7 -12.36 65.69 61.99
C ALA A 7 -11.31 66.08 60.94
N VAL A 8 -10.56 65.10 60.40
CA VAL A 8 -10.21 65.01 58.96
C VAL A 8 -10.10 63.53 58.56
N ALA A 9 -10.98 63.11 57.66
CA ALA A 9 -10.91 61.84 56.95
C ALA A 9 -10.05 62.02 55.69
N ALA A 10 -9.09 61.12 55.47
CA ALA A 10 -8.37 61.02 54.20
C ALA A 10 -8.80 59.71 53.51
N ALA A 11 -9.70 59.84 52.53
CA ALA A 11 -10.11 58.75 51.65
C ALA A 11 -9.02 58.52 50.60
N ALA A 12 -8.33 57.37 50.66
CA ALA A 12 -7.47 56.91 49.59
C ALA A 12 -8.31 56.14 48.57
N ALA A 13 -8.56 56.75 47.41
CA ALA A 13 -9.22 56.10 46.29
C ALA A 13 -8.24 55.14 45.59
N LEU A 14 -8.43 53.83 45.80
CA LEU A 14 -7.82 52.81 44.94
C LEU A 14 -8.60 52.74 43.63
N THR A 15 -8.03 53.27 42.56
CA THR A 15 -8.51 53.05 41.19
C THR A 15 -8.02 51.68 40.71
N LEU A 16 -8.87 50.66 40.81
CA LEU A 16 -8.66 49.40 40.10
C LEU A 16 -8.86 49.62 38.61
N THR A 17 -7.77 49.75 37.88
CA THR A 17 -7.77 49.68 36.41
C THR A 17 -8.09 48.24 35.99
N GLY A 18 -9.30 48.03 35.48
CA GLY A 18 -9.72 46.74 34.94
C GLY A 18 -8.89 46.37 33.71
N LEU A 19 -7.98 45.40 33.86
CA LEU A 19 -7.37 44.69 32.74
C LEU A 19 -8.45 43.86 32.05
N SER A 20 -9.10 44.42 31.03
CA SER A 20 -9.85 43.62 30.07
C SER A 20 -8.86 42.77 29.29
N ALA A 21 -8.71 41.51 29.71
CA ALA A 21 -8.04 40.50 28.89
C ALA A 21 -8.87 40.32 27.62
N ALA A 22 -8.42 40.92 26.52
CA ALA A 22 -8.94 40.62 25.20
C ALA A 22 -8.69 39.12 24.94
N GLN A 23 -9.75 38.31 25.06
CA GLN A 23 -9.70 36.91 24.69
C GLN A 23 -9.48 36.86 23.16
N ALA A 24 -8.25 36.57 22.76
CA ALA A 24 -7.94 36.28 21.37
C ALA A 24 -8.79 35.08 20.94
N ALA A 25 -9.74 35.31 20.02
CA ALA A 25 -10.51 34.23 19.43
C ALA A 25 -9.54 33.24 18.76
N PRO A 26 -9.72 31.92 18.95
CA PRO A 26 -8.87 30.94 18.29
C PRO A 26 -8.96 31.13 16.78
N ALA A 27 -7.81 31.31 16.14
CA ALA A 27 -7.74 31.41 14.70
C ALA A 27 -8.30 30.13 14.07
N PRO A 28 -9.11 30.23 12.99
CA PRO A 28 -9.61 29.06 12.30
C PRO A 28 -8.44 28.19 11.83
N ALA A 29 -8.48 26.92 12.17
CA ALA A 29 -7.46 25.95 11.74
C ALA A 29 -7.39 25.95 10.21
N ALA A 30 -6.17 26.09 9.66
CA ALA A 30 -5.96 25.98 8.23
C ALA A 30 -6.47 24.63 7.73
N PRO A 31 -7.14 24.57 6.56
CA PRO A 31 -7.65 23.32 6.02
C PRO A 31 -6.49 22.34 5.81
N ALA A 32 -6.67 21.11 6.29
CA ALA A 32 -5.67 20.05 6.12
C ALA A 32 -5.40 19.84 4.62
N LYS A 33 -4.12 19.90 4.22
CA LYS A 33 -3.71 19.66 2.83
C LYS A 33 -4.09 18.24 2.44
N VAL A 34 -5.00 18.09 1.48
CA VAL A 34 -5.34 16.78 0.91
C VAL A 34 -4.10 16.24 0.21
N LEU A 35 -3.62 15.08 0.65
CA LEU A 35 -2.46 14.43 0.05
C LEU A 35 -2.85 13.86 -1.31
N ALA A 36 -1.90 13.86 -2.25
CA ALA A 36 -2.09 13.17 -3.53
C ALA A 36 -2.34 11.67 -3.28
N PRO A 37 -3.03 10.96 -4.18
CA PRO A 37 -3.21 9.52 -4.05
C PRO A 37 -1.87 8.78 -3.88
N GLY A 38 -1.82 7.84 -2.94
CA GLY A 38 -0.58 7.18 -2.54
C GLY A 38 0.37 8.04 -1.70
N GLY A 39 -0.08 9.21 -1.24
CA GLY A 39 0.69 10.13 -0.39
C GLY A 39 0.58 9.85 1.11
N ASP A 40 -0.19 8.83 1.52
CA ASP A 40 -0.33 8.38 2.91
C ASP A 40 -0.32 6.85 3.01
N PHE A 41 -0.53 6.33 4.22
CA PHE A 41 -0.54 4.89 4.51
C PHE A 41 -1.95 4.27 4.60
N THR A 42 -2.96 4.91 4.02
CA THR A 42 -4.32 4.38 3.99
C THR A 42 -4.38 3.06 3.24
N GLY A 43 -4.98 2.03 3.85
CA GLY A 43 -5.11 0.71 3.24
C GLY A 43 -3.81 -0.10 3.18
N ILE A 44 -2.73 0.36 3.83
CA ILE A 44 -1.43 -0.31 3.82
C ILE A 44 -1.32 -1.30 4.98
N ALA A 45 -0.72 -2.45 4.71
CA ALA A 45 -0.41 -3.47 5.69
C ALA A 45 1.11 -3.57 5.93
N ALA A 46 1.50 -3.65 7.19
CA ALA A 46 2.86 -4.02 7.59
C ALA A 46 2.91 -5.52 7.92
N LEU A 47 3.88 -6.24 7.34
CA LEU A 47 4.20 -7.63 7.65
C LEU A 47 5.60 -7.66 8.30
N SER A 48 6.02 -8.80 8.88
CA SER A 48 7.44 -8.99 9.19
C SER A 48 8.17 -9.12 7.85
N ASN A 49 9.19 -8.30 7.61
CA ASN A 49 10.06 -8.25 6.41
C ASN A 49 9.40 -8.06 5.02
N CYS A 50 8.10 -7.80 4.96
CA CYS A 50 7.37 -7.45 3.75
C CYS A 50 6.29 -6.39 4.05
N SER A 51 5.67 -5.89 3.01
CA SER A 51 4.50 -5.01 3.06
C SER A 51 3.30 -5.67 2.37
N GLY A 52 2.14 -5.06 2.48
CA GLY A 52 0.92 -5.50 1.82
C GLY A 52 -0.09 -4.38 1.71
N SER A 53 -1.27 -4.68 1.19
CA SER A 53 -2.38 -3.74 1.13
C SER A 53 -3.72 -4.42 1.28
N LEU A 54 -4.63 -3.75 1.97
CA LEU A 54 -6.05 -4.04 1.95
C LEU A 54 -6.61 -3.58 0.61
N VAL A 55 -7.00 -4.52 -0.24
CA VAL A 55 -7.45 -4.25 -1.61
C VAL A 55 -8.87 -4.72 -1.84
N ARG A 56 -9.49 -4.21 -2.91
CA ARG A 56 -10.79 -4.64 -3.41
C ARG A 56 -10.83 -4.60 -4.93
N PHE A 57 -11.72 -5.39 -5.52
CA PHE A 57 -12.09 -5.22 -6.93
C PHE A 57 -13.03 -4.02 -7.07
N ALA A 58 -13.07 -3.42 -8.26
CA ALA A 58 -13.98 -2.31 -8.57
C ALA A 58 -15.45 -2.69 -8.32
N SER A 59 -15.81 -3.94 -8.62
CA SER A 59 -17.16 -4.48 -8.38
C SER A 59 -17.41 -4.93 -6.94
N SER A 60 -16.40 -4.93 -6.04
CA SER A 60 -16.59 -5.38 -4.65
C SER A 60 -17.64 -4.54 -3.94
N VAL A 61 -18.39 -5.15 -3.02
CA VAL A 61 -19.37 -4.49 -2.16
C VAL A 61 -18.97 -4.57 -0.69
N SER A 62 -19.60 -3.76 0.17
CA SER A 62 -19.21 -3.62 1.58
C SER A 62 -19.33 -4.91 2.40
N THR A 63 -20.21 -5.82 1.99
CA THR A 63 -20.42 -7.13 2.63
C THR A 63 -19.48 -8.23 2.13
N ASP A 64 -18.68 -7.97 1.09
CA ASP A 64 -17.68 -8.93 0.65
C ASP A 64 -16.57 -9.05 1.73
N PRO A 65 -15.97 -10.25 1.90
CA PRO A 65 -14.76 -10.41 2.70
C PRO A 65 -13.63 -9.50 2.21
N GLY A 66 -12.88 -8.91 3.14
CA GLY A 66 -11.70 -8.12 2.79
C GLY A 66 -10.60 -8.96 2.16
N LEU A 67 -9.75 -8.33 1.35
CA LEU A 67 -8.62 -8.99 0.70
C LEU A 67 -7.30 -8.32 1.07
N ILE A 68 -6.27 -9.11 1.35
CA ILE A 68 -4.88 -8.60 1.46
C ILE A 68 -4.07 -9.07 0.26
N LEU A 69 -3.37 -8.14 -0.36
CA LEU A 69 -2.43 -8.39 -1.44
C LEU A 69 -1.00 -8.13 -0.98
N THR A 70 -0.08 -9.04 -1.32
CA THR A 70 1.37 -8.95 -1.14
C THR A 70 2.05 -9.78 -2.24
N ASN A 71 3.37 -9.97 -2.21
CA ASN A 71 4.04 -10.86 -3.16
C ASN A 71 3.84 -12.35 -2.83
N GLY A 72 4.02 -13.19 -3.85
CA GLY A 72 4.18 -14.63 -3.76
C GLY A 72 5.36 -15.00 -2.86
N HIS A 73 6.49 -14.33 -3.04
CA HIS A 73 7.67 -14.57 -2.22
C HIS A 73 7.51 -14.14 -0.75
N CYS A 74 6.49 -13.33 -0.43
CA CYS A 74 6.12 -12.95 0.93
C CYS A 74 5.11 -13.92 1.57
N TYR A 75 4.71 -15.01 0.91
CA TYR A 75 3.77 -16.01 1.43
C TYR A 75 4.25 -16.65 2.75
N GLU A 76 3.35 -16.87 3.71
CA GLU A 76 3.70 -17.43 5.03
C GLU A 76 4.22 -18.87 4.98
N GLY A 77 3.94 -19.62 3.91
CA GLY A 77 4.49 -20.96 3.69
C GLY A 77 5.86 -20.96 3.00
N GLY A 78 6.49 -19.80 2.82
CA GLY A 78 7.73 -19.63 2.07
C GLY A 78 7.51 -19.39 0.57
N MET A 79 8.60 -19.10 -0.15
CA MET A 79 8.58 -18.79 -1.58
C MET A 79 8.07 -20.00 -2.40
N PRO A 80 6.94 -19.88 -3.13
CA PRO A 80 6.50 -20.91 -4.06
C PRO A 80 7.59 -21.20 -5.10
N GLN A 81 7.92 -22.47 -5.31
CA GLN A 81 8.94 -22.88 -6.28
C GLN A 81 8.52 -22.48 -7.72
N PRO A 82 9.47 -22.38 -8.67
CA PRO A 82 9.15 -22.16 -10.07
C PRO A 82 8.12 -23.18 -10.58
N GLY A 83 7.10 -22.72 -11.30
CA GLY A 83 5.97 -23.51 -11.78
C GLY A 83 4.83 -23.71 -10.77
N VAL A 84 5.03 -23.40 -9.48
CA VAL A 84 4.03 -23.69 -8.44
C VAL A 84 3.00 -22.58 -8.33
N VAL A 85 1.73 -22.98 -8.32
CA VAL A 85 0.60 -22.12 -7.93
C VAL A 85 -0.15 -22.77 -6.77
N LEU A 86 -0.33 -22.02 -5.70
CA LEU A 86 -1.15 -22.43 -4.56
C LEU A 86 -2.51 -21.77 -4.66
N VAL A 87 -3.56 -22.58 -4.60
CA VAL A 87 -4.95 -22.14 -4.57
C VAL A 87 -5.66 -22.73 -3.38
N ASP A 88 -6.59 -21.94 -2.84
CA ASP A 88 -7.51 -22.35 -1.78
C ASP A 88 -6.85 -23.01 -0.55
N ARG A 89 -5.75 -22.41 -0.05
CA ARG A 89 -5.05 -22.90 1.15
C ARG A 89 -5.55 -22.22 2.40
N SER A 90 -5.89 -22.97 3.44
CA SER A 90 -6.22 -22.39 4.75
C SER A 90 -5.10 -21.47 5.24
N SER A 91 -5.46 -20.34 5.82
CA SER A 91 -4.50 -19.41 6.41
C SER A 91 -4.99 -18.98 7.78
N THR A 92 -4.02 -18.61 8.61
CA THR A 92 -4.21 -17.97 9.92
C THR A 92 -3.37 -16.69 10.02
N ARG A 93 -2.85 -16.20 8.90
CA ARG A 93 -1.93 -15.06 8.87
C ARG A 93 -2.62 -13.79 9.35
N SER A 94 -1.93 -13.06 10.20
CA SER A 94 -2.36 -11.75 10.69
C SER A 94 -1.60 -10.63 9.99
N PHE A 95 -2.26 -9.50 9.79
CA PHE A 95 -1.71 -8.30 9.15
C PHE A 95 -2.03 -7.08 9.97
N THR A 96 -1.05 -6.19 10.17
CA THR A 96 -1.27 -4.90 10.84
C THR A 96 -1.59 -3.86 9.79
N LEU A 97 -2.82 -3.34 9.79
CA LEU A 97 -3.19 -2.19 8.96
C LEU A 97 -2.67 -0.90 9.58
N LEU A 98 -2.35 0.06 8.73
CA LEU A 98 -1.82 1.37 9.12
C LEU A 98 -2.88 2.46 8.97
N ARG A 99 -2.77 3.49 9.81
CA ARG A 99 -3.47 4.78 9.67
C ARG A 99 -2.76 5.63 8.62
N PRO A 100 -3.39 6.69 8.09
CA PRO A 100 -2.75 7.61 7.13
C PRO A 100 -1.37 8.11 7.56
N ASN A 101 -1.16 8.33 8.87
CA ASN A 101 0.11 8.78 9.46
C ASN A 101 1.10 7.66 9.80
N SER A 102 0.92 6.45 9.27
CA SER A 102 1.73 5.24 9.50
C SER A 102 1.63 4.59 10.90
N ASN A 103 0.81 5.14 11.81
CA ASN A 103 0.56 4.49 13.10
C ASN A 103 -0.29 3.23 12.92
N ASN A 104 -0.12 2.24 13.80
CA ASN A 104 -0.85 0.98 13.71
C ASN A 104 -2.36 1.21 13.92
N ALA A 105 -3.19 0.98 12.91
CA ALA A 105 -4.64 1.08 13.02
C ALA A 105 -5.23 -0.10 13.81
N GLY A 106 -4.76 -1.31 13.50
CA GLY A 106 -5.15 -2.55 14.16
C GLY A 106 -4.86 -3.76 13.29
N THR A 107 -5.17 -4.95 13.82
CA THR A 107 -4.88 -6.22 13.14
C THR A 107 -6.12 -6.76 12.44
N VAL A 108 -5.91 -7.37 11.26
CA VAL A 108 -6.88 -8.20 10.54
C VAL A 108 -6.28 -9.59 10.31
N ARG A 109 -7.13 -10.60 10.09
CA ARG A 109 -6.71 -12.00 9.96
C ARG A 109 -7.25 -12.63 8.68
N ALA A 110 -6.38 -13.33 7.95
CA ALA A 110 -6.78 -14.17 6.84
C ALA A 110 -7.31 -15.53 7.31
N ASN A 111 -8.29 -16.06 6.56
CA ASN A 111 -8.72 -17.46 6.69
C ASN A 111 -8.33 -18.32 5.49
N ARG A 112 -7.90 -17.70 4.37
CA ARG A 112 -7.60 -18.40 3.12
C ARG A 112 -6.59 -17.62 2.29
N VAL A 113 -5.66 -18.34 1.67
CA VAL A 113 -4.92 -17.92 0.49
C VAL A 113 -5.76 -18.30 -0.71
N LEU A 114 -6.28 -17.30 -1.42
CA LEU A 114 -7.06 -17.53 -2.64
C LEU A 114 -6.13 -17.93 -3.79
N TYR A 115 -4.97 -17.29 -3.88
CA TYR A 115 -3.99 -17.48 -4.95
C TYR A 115 -2.60 -17.07 -4.47
N SER A 116 -1.57 -17.88 -4.72
CA SER A 116 -0.16 -17.52 -4.48
C SER A 116 0.75 -18.14 -5.53
N THR A 117 1.62 -17.34 -6.13
CA THR A 117 2.66 -17.84 -7.05
C THR A 117 3.79 -16.82 -7.22
N MET A 118 4.96 -17.32 -7.61
CA MET A 118 6.08 -16.55 -8.17
C MET A 118 6.31 -16.89 -9.66
N THR A 119 5.38 -17.61 -10.28
CA THR A 119 5.44 -18.01 -11.70
C THR A 119 4.54 -17.10 -12.50
N LYS A 120 5.09 -16.51 -13.58
CA LYS A 120 4.43 -15.55 -14.48
C LYS A 120 4.12 -14.19 -13.83
N THR A 121 3.86 -14.17 -12.53
CA THR A 121 3.70 -13.01 -11.66
C THR A 121 4.25 -13.36 -10.27
N ASP A 122 4.28 -12.41 -9.35
CA ASP A 122 4.73 -12.61 -7.97
C ASP A 122 3.72 -11.98 -7.02
N VAL A 123 2.68 -12.75 -6.67
CA VAL A 123 1.56 -12.26 -5.85
C VAL A 123 1.06 -13.34 -4.90
N THR A 124 0.59 -12.91 -3.73
CA THR A 124 -0.28 -13.67 -2.85
C THR A 124 -1.52 -12.85 -2.53
N LEU A 125 -2.70 -13.41 -2.78
CA LEU A 125 -3.99 -12.83 -2.45
C LEU A 125 -4.65 -13.63 -1.32
N TYR A 126 -4.85 -12.96 -0.18
CA TYR A 126 -5.54 -13.52 0.97
C TYR A 126 -6.99 -13.06 1.02
N ARG A 127 -7.85 -13.91 1.56
CA ARG A 127 -9.19 -13.56 2.04
C ARG A 127 -9.19 -13.43 3.55
N LEU A 128 -9.74 -12.32 4.03
CA LEU A 128 -9.90 -12.02 5.45
C LEU A 128 -11.15 -12.68 6.05
N THR A 129 -11.14 -12.81 7.38
CA THR A 129 -12.32 -13.23 8.16
C THR A 129 -13.37 -12.13 8.26
N GLU A 130 -12.97 -10.88 8.11
CA GLU A 130 -13.81 -9.69 8.23
C GLU A 130 -14.22 -9.15 6.86
N THR A 131 -15.39 -8.53 6.77
CA THR A 131 -15.85 -7.82 5.57
C THR A 131 -15.24 -6.43 5.48
N TYR A 132 -15.31 -5.79 4.32
CA TYR A 132 -14.90 -4.40 4.16
C TYR A 132 -15.64 -3.46 5.12
N ALA A 133 -16.95 -3.64 5.30
CA ALA A 133 -17.75 -2.84 6.24
C ALA A 133 -17.26 -2.98 7.68
N ALA A 134 -16.96 -4.20 8.13
CA ALA A 134 -16.48 -4.46 9.48
C ALA A 134 -15.11 -3.81 9.73
N ILE A 135 -14.18 -3.94 8.78
CA ILE A 135 -12.85 -3.33 8.86
C ILE A 135 -12.95 -1.80 8.90
N GLN A 136 -13.75 -1.21 8.00
CA GLN A 136 -13.98 0.23 7.98
C GLN A 136 -14.59 0.73 9.29
N SER A 137 -15.60 0.04 9.83
CA SER A 137 -16.26 0.46 11.08
C SER A 137 -15.33 0.37 12.29
N ARG A 138 -14.49 -0.67 12.36
CA ARG A 138 -13.64 -0.93 13.53
C ARG A 138 -12.33 -0.14 13.49
N LEU A 139 -11.74 0.00 12.31
CA LEU A 139 -10.39 0.55 12.14
C LEU A 139 -10.37 1.91 11.43
N GLY A 140 -11.47 2.29 10.77
CA GLY A 140 -11.51 3.49 9.94
C GLY A 140 -10.68 3.39 8.65
N ILE A 141 -10.27 2.18 8.26
CA ILE A 141 -9.37 1.96 7.13
C ILE A 141 -10.14 1.43 5.91
N PRO A 142 -10.24 2.21 4.81
CA PRO A 142 -10.83 1.75 3.58
C PRO A 142 -9.86 0.86 2.80
N ALA A 143 -10.42 0.02 1.92
CA ALA A 143 -9.66 -0.78 0.98
C ALA A 143 -9.31 0.01 -0.29
N LEU A 144 -8.12 -0.21 -0.83
CA LEU A 144 -7.67 0.36 -2.10
C LEU A 144 -8.26 -0.44 -3.29
N THR A 145 -8.74 0.25 -4.32
CA THR A 145 -9.26 -0.41 -5.52
C THR A 145 -8.12 -0.86 -6.42
N LEU A 146 -8.16 -2.12 -6.89
CA LEU A 146 -7.23 -2.61 -7.92
C LEU A 146 -7.59 -2.01 -9.28
N SER A 147 -6.59 -1.54 -10.03
CA SER A 147 -6.81 -1.03 -11.38
C SER A 147 -7.18 -2.15 -12.36
N GLN A 148 -8.11 -1.85 -13.27
CA GLN A 148 -8.59 -2.79 -14.28
C GLN A 148 -7.69 -2.89 -15.51
N SER A 149 -6.65 -2.07 -15.59
CA SER A 149 -5.76 -1.95 -16.75
C SER A 149 -4.29 -1.95 -16.35
N ALA A 150 -3.44 -2.32 -17.30
CA ALA A 150 -2.00 -2.12 -17.21
C ALA A 150 -1.68 -0.62 -17.07
N PRO A 151 -0.68 -0.23 -16.26
CA PRO A 151 -0.24 1.16 -16.22
C PRO A 151 0.54 1.51 -17.50
N ALA A 152 0.29 2.70 -18.03
CA ALA A 152 1.04 3.24 -19.17
C ALA A 152 2.45 3.69 -18.77
N ALA A 153 3.39 3.65 -19.72
CA ALA A 153 4.69 4.29 -19.53
C ALA A 153 4.51 5.81 -19.26
N GLY A 154 5.28 6.33 -18.32
CA GLY A 154 5.18 7.72 -17.84
C GLY A 154 4.09 7.95 -16.81
N ALA A 155 3.19 6.98 -16.53
CA ALA A 155 2.19 7.12 -15.49
C ALA A 155 2.86 7.32 -14.11
N GLY A 156 2.42 8.34 -13.38
CA GLY A 156 2.89 8.63 -12.03
C GLY A 156 2.46 7.54 -11.04
N MET A 157 3.37 7.17 -10.15
CA MET A 157 3.15 6.09 -9.18
C MET A 157 3.84 6.35 -7.85
N ALA A 158 3.28 5.76 -6.79
CA ALA A 158 3.87 5.70 -5.47
C ALA A 158 3.97 4.24 -4.99
N VAL A 159 5.13 3.85 -4.45
CA VAL A 159 5.31 2.58 -3.73
C VAL A 159 5.20 2.85 -2.24
N VAL A 160 4.17 2.30 -1.61
CA VAL A 160 3.82 2.64 -0.22
C VAL A 160 4.18 1.48 0.73
N SER A 161 5.37 1.55 1.32
CA SER A 161 5.91 0.47 2.16
C SER A 161 5.39 0.54 3.59
N GLY A 162 4.62 -0.48 3.98
CA GLY A 162 4.12 -0.64 5.34
C GLY A 162 5.19 -1.06 6.33
N TYR A 163 6.12 -1.93 5.93
CA TYR A 163 7.22 -2.40 6.79
C TYR A 163 8.15 -1.25 7.20
N TRP A 164 8.62 -0.49 6.21
CA TRP A 164 9.52 0.64 6.45
C TRP A 164 8.80 1.94 6.81
N LYS A 165 7.47 1.97 6.70
CA LYS A 165 6.65 3.18 6.84
C LYS A 165 7.20 4.32 5.97
N ARG A 166 7.49 3.99 4.72
CA ARG A 166 8.13 4.89 3.75
C ARG A 166 7.40 4.85 2.41
N ILE A 167 7.25 6.02 1.80
CA ILE A 167 6.64 6.20 0.49
C ILE A 167 7.73 6.61 -0.49
N TYR A 168 7.76 5.93 -1.64
CA TYR A 168 8.63 6.23 -2.77
C TYR A 168 7.75 6.74 -3.90
N THR A 169 8.14 7.79 -4.62
CA THR A 169 7.31 8.39 -5.68
C THR A 169 8.14 8.57 -6.94
N CYS A 170 7.62 8.07 -8.07
CA CYS A 170 8.26 8.13 -9.37
C CYS A 170 7.22 7.94 -10.48
N SER A 171 7.63 7.38 -11.62
CA SER A 171 6.73 6.99 -12.71
C SER A 171 7.10 5.62 -13.27
N VAL A 172 6.16 5.00 -13.97
CA VAL A 172 6.43 3.79 -14.75
C VAL A 172 7.40 4.15 -15.88
N GLN A 173 8.53 3.45 -15.95
CA GLN A 173 9.47 3.59 -17.06
C GLN A 173 8.99 2.81 -18.28
N ALA A 174 8.70 1.52 -18.10
CA ALA A 174 8.31 0.61 -19.17
C ALA A 174 7.63 -0.65 -18.59
N THR A 175 6.98 -1.40 -19.45
CA THR A 175 6.59 -2.79 -19.18
C THR A 175 7.67 -3.72 -19.73
N ILE A 176 8.28 -4.52 -18.86
CA ILE A 176 9.28 -5.52 -19.24
C ILE A 176 8.54 -6.82 -19.61
N PRO A 177 8.71 -7.33 -20.84
CA PRO A 177 8.00 -8.54 -21.29
C PRO A 177 8.27 -9.74 -20.38
N GLU A 178 9.53 -9.95 -20.02
CA GLU A 178 9.96 -11.04 -19.16
C GLU A 178 11.09 -10.60 -18.23
N LEU A 179 10.94 -10.95 -16.96
CA LEU A 179 11.93 -10.75 -15.91
C LEU A 179 12.30 -12.13 -15.35
N ARG A 180 13.59 -12.47 -15.32
CA ARG A 180 14.08 -13.73 -14.73
C ARG A 180 14.87 -13.47 -13.47
N GLU A 181 14.63 -14.27 -12.45
CA GLU A 181 15.31 -14.18 -11.17
C GLU A 181 15.41 -15.58 -10.56
N ALA A 182 16.62 -16.08 -10.29
CA ALA A 182 16.86 -17.33 -9.55
C ALA A 182 15.99 -18.54 -9.98
N GLY A 183 15.69 -18.65 -11.27
CA GLY A 183 14.85 -19.72 -11.83
C GLY A 183 13.36 -19.38 -11.99
N TRP A 184 12.87 -18.31 -11.36
CA TRP A 184 11.55 -17.75 -11.60
C TRP A 184 11.52 -16.92 -12.88
N VAL A 185 10.39 -17.03 -13.59
CA VAL A 185 10.09 -16.23 -14.78
C VAL A 185 8.82 -15.47 -14.50
N MET A 186 8.93 -14.15 -14.46
CA MET A 186 7.80 -13.23 -14.34
C MET A 186 7.59 -12.50 -15.65
N LYS A 187 6.35 -12.10 -15.93
CA LYS A 187 5.95 -11.55 -17.22
C LYS A 187 5.26 -10.20 -17.02
N SER A 188 5.46 -9.30 -17.98
CA SER A 188 4.83 -7.96 -17.98
C SER A 188 5.12 -7.17 -16.69
N SER A 189 6.36 -7.20 -16.21
CA SER A 189 6.75 -6.49 -14.98
C SER A 189 6.82 -4.98 -15.22
N ILE A 190 6.45 -4.19 -14.21
CA ILE A 190 6.55 -2.73 -14.22
C ILE A 190 8.00 -2.38 -13.88
N LYS A 191 8.72 -1.71 -14.77
CA LYS A 191 10.03 -1.11 -14.44
C LYS A 191 9.83 0.32 -13.96
N TYR A 192 10.53 0.71 -12.90
CA TYR A 192 10.42 2.05 -12.33
C TYR A 192 11.40 3.00 -12.96
N ARG A 193 10.95 4.23 -13.23
CA ARG A 193 11.85 5.32 -13.61
C ARG A 193 12.61 5.78 -12.37
N GLN A 194 13.93 5.88 -12.51
CA GLN A 194 14.79 6.47 -11.49
C GLN A 194 15.18 7.91 -11.89
N PRO A 195 15.43 8.82 -10.93
CA PRO A 195 15.39 8.59 -9.48
C PRO A 195 13.97 8.59 -8.88
N GLY A 196 13.83 8.15 -7.63
CA GLY A 196 12.64 8.34 -6.78
C GLY A 196 11.97 7.06 -6.29
N CYS A 197 12.26 5.92 -6.91
CA CYS A 197 11.77 4.60 -6.52
C CYS A 197 12.90 3.59 -6.35
N GLU A 198 13.96 3.97 -5.65
CA GLU A 198 15.05 3.11 -5.22
C GLU A 198 14.58 2.25 -4.03
N THR A 199 13.64 1.35 -4.31
CA THR A 199 13.07 0.42 -3.32
C THR A 199 14.10 -0.58 -2.83
N ILE A 200 14.03 -0.94 -1.54
CA ILE A 200 14.99 -1.83 -0.86
C ILE A 200 14.31 -3.08 -0.33
N GLY A 201 15.07 -4.10 0.07
CA GLY A 201 14.55 -5.26 0.80
C GLY A 201 13.61 -4.86 1.95
N GLY A 202 12.47 -5.54 2.09
CA GLY A 202 11.39 -5.18 3.03
C GLY A 202 10.29 -4.29 2.43
N THR A 203 10.55 -3.64 1.29
CA THR A 203 9.49 -2.95 0.52
C THR A 203 8.68 -3.92 -0.33
N SER A 204 9.09 -5.17 -0.49
CA SER A 204 8.33 -6.19 -1.21
C SER A 204 6.89 -6.30 -0.71
N GLY A 205 5.94 -6.44 -1.61
CA GLY A 205 4.53 -6.59 -1.31
C GLY A 205 3.79 -5.26 -1.14
N SER A 206 4.51 -4.13 -1.11
CA SER A 206 3.90 -2.79 -1.06
C SER A 206 3.00 -2.58 -2.28
N PRO A 207 1.82 -1.97 -2.15
CA PRO A 207 1.05 -1.57 -3.32
C PRO A 207 1.82 -0.50 -4.09
N ILE A 208 1.71 -0.58 -5.41
CA ILE A 208 2.07 0.48 -6.34
C ILE A 208 0.77 1.22 -6.66
N VAL A 209 0.63 2.43 -6.15
CA VAL A 209 -0.56 3.26 -6.26
C VAL A 209 -0.37 4.28 -7.38
N SER A 210 -1.33 4.36 -8.30
CA SER A 210 -1.37 5.43 -9.30
C SER A 210 -1.56 6.78 -8.60
N THR A 211 -0.67 7.73 -8.83
CA THR A 211 -0.80 9.08 -8.24
C THR A 211 -1.89 9.92 -8.92
N SER A 212 -2.48 9.43 -10.00
CA SER A 212 -3.58 10.09 -10.71
C SER A 212 -4.96 9.57 -10.29
N THR A 213 -5.09 8.25 -10.06
CA THR A 213 -6.39 7.60 -9.79
C THR A 213 -6.53 7.09 -8.36
N GLY A 214 -5.43 6.86 -7.64
CA GLY A 214 -5.42 6.20 -6.33
C GLY A 214 -5.64 4.69 -6.39
N GLU A 215 -5.76 4.11 -7.58
CA GLU A 215 -5.87 2.67 -7.76
C GLU A 215 -4.52 1.98 -7.62
N VAL A 216 -4.54 0.72 -7.17
CA VAL A 216 -3.37 -0.16 -7.12
C VAL A 216 -3.13 -0.74 -8.51
N ILE A 217 -2.07 -0.28 -9.17
CA ILE A 217 -1.65 -0.72 -10.51
C ILE A 217 -0.69 -1.90 -10.47
N GLY A 218 -0.11 -2.19 -9.30
CA GLY A 218 0.83 -3.29 -9.13
C GLY A 218 1.23 -3.55 -7.68
N VAL A 219 2.13 -4.50 -7.50
CA VAL A 219 2.78 -4.86 -6.23
C VAL A 219 4.28 -4.73 -6.41
N ASN A 220 4.94 -3.99 -5.52
CA ASN A 220 6.39 -3.84 -5.54
C ASN A 220 7.06 -5.19 -5.30
N ASN A 221 8.01 -5.56 -6.17
CA ASN A 221 8.46 -6.94 -6.28
C ASN A 221 9.93 -7.14 -5.90
N THR A 222 10.84 -6.72 -6.77
CA THR A 222 12.28 -7.03 -6.69
C THR A 222 13.09 -5.90 -7.32
N GLY A 223 14.41 -5.92 -7.17
CA GLY A 223 15.34 -5.01 -7.82
C GLY A 223 16.66 -5.70 -8.09
N ASN A 224 17.47 -5.15 -8.99
CA ASN A 224 18.81 -5.66 -9.28
C ASN A 224 19.85 -4.94 -8.41
N GLU A 225 20.27 -5.57 -7.32
CA GLU A 225 21.08 -4.91 -6.28
C GLU A 225 22.56 -4.81 -6.66
N ASP A 226 23.13 -5.87 -7.23
CA ASP A 226 24.58 -6.02 -7.39
C ASP A 226 25.07 -5.89 -8.82
N GLY A 227 24.16 -5.91 -9.80
CA GLY A 227 24.50 -6.04 -11.22
C GLY A 227 24.72 -7.50 -11.65
N ALA A 228 24.32 -8.47 -10.83
CA ALA A 228 24.39 -9.87 -11.22
C ALA A 228 23.27 -10.25 -12.19
N ARG A 229 23.45 -11.37 -12.91
CA ARG A 229 22.58 -11.78 -14.02
C ARG A 229 21.62 -12.90 -13.60
N CYS A 230 20.35 -12.54 -13.43
CA CYS A 230 19.25 -13.45 -13.17
C CYS A 230 19.45 -14.31 -11.90
N THR A 231 20.19 -13.80 -10.91
CA THR A 231 20.36 -14.44 -9.60
C THR A 231 19.36 -13.84 -8.60
N LEU A 232 19.26 -14.42 -7.40
CA LEU A 232 18.38 -13.90 -6.36
C LEU A 232 18.76 -12.44 -6.02
N ASN A 233 17.75 -11.56 -5.87
CA ASN A 233 17.89 -10.11 -5.70
C ASN A 233 18.59 -9.40 -6.86
N ASN A 234 18.67 -10.06 -8.01
CA ASN A 234 19.41 -9.61 -9.18
C ASN A 234 18.70 -10.06 -10.47
N PRO A 235 17.42 -9.67 -10.65
CA PRO A 235 16.66 -10.02 -11.82
C PRO A 235 17.29 -9.45 -13.09
N CYS A 236 17.11 -10.16 -14.20
CA CYS A 236 17.51 -9.71 -15.53
C CYS A 236 16.28 -9.57 -16.42
N GLU A 237 16.32 -8.61 -17.33
CA GLU A 237 15.25 -8.38 -18.31
C GLU A 237 15.52 -9.25 -19.54
N VAL A 238 14.47 -9.83 -20.11
CA VAL A 238 14.52 -10.58 -21.37
C VAL A 238 13.57 -9.92 -22.35
N ASP A 239 14.10 -9.48 -23.49
CA ASP A 239 13.30 -8.86 -24.55
C ASP A 239 12.59 -9.91 -25.43
N ALA A 240 11.81 -9.44 -26.41
CA ALA A 240 11.07 -10.31 -27.32
C ALA A 240 11.96 -11.20 -28.21
N ASN A 241 13.23 -10.83 -28.41
CA ASN A 241 14.21 -11.59 -29.17
C ASN A 241 15.02 -12.56 -28.28
N GLY A 242 14.76 -12.57 -26.96
CA GLY A 242 15.49 -13.37 -25.99
C GLY A 242 16.81 -12.75 -25.52
N ASN A 243 17.10 -11.49 -25.88
CA ASN A 243 18.28 -10.80 -25.38
C ASN A 243 18.12 -10.52 -23.90
N ILE A 244 19.17 -10.79 -23.13
CA ILE A 244 19.19 -10.57 -21.68
C ILE A 244 19.96 -9.30 -21.37
N THR A 245 19.31 -8.37 -20.68
CA THR A 245 19.93 -7.14 -20.16
C THR A 245 19.90 -7.14 -18.63
N VAL A 246 20.92 -6.54 -18.05
CA VAL A 246 21.06 -6.34 -16.60
C VAL A 246 21.29 -4.87 -16.36
N GLN A 247 20.51 -4.29 -15.46
CA GLN A 247 20.68 -2.91 -15.04
C GLN A 247 20.71 -2.85 -13.52
N LYS A 248 21.92 -2.68 -12.97
CA LYS A 248 22.11 -2.45 -11.53
C LYS A 248 21.30 -1.25 -11.06
N GLY A 249 20.64 -1.39 -9.92
CA GLY A 249 19.75 -0.40 -9.32
C GLY A 249 18.36 -0.31 -9.94
N ALA A 250 18.04 -1.11 -10.97
CA ALA A 250 16.69 -1.16 -11.50
C ALA A 250 15.74 -1.83 -10.48
N ALA A 251 14.53 -1.30 -10.36
CA ALA A 251 13.49 -1.78 -9.47
C ALA A 251 12.22 -2.10 -10.25
N TYR A 252 11.51 -3.13 -9.80
CA TYR A 252 10.41 -3.74 -10.53
C TYR A 252 9.20 -4.04 -9.64
N GLY A 253 8.03 -3.98 -10.26
CA GLY A 253 6.76 -4.42 -9.69
C GLY A 253 6.04 -5.41 -10.59
N GLN A 254 5.03 -6.10 -10.05
CA GLN A 254 4.13 -6.94 -10.84
C GLN A 254 2.76 -6.32 -10.96
N GLN A 255 2.18 -6.40 -12.17
CA GLN A 255 0.85 -5.88 -12.45
C GLN A 255 -0.24 -6.73 -11.79
N THR A 256 -1.33 -6.08 -11.38
CA THR A 256 -2.44 -6.72 -10.67
C THR A 256 -3.69 -6.90 -11.54
N TRP A 257 -3.79 -6.20 -12.69
CA TRP A 257 -5.01 -6.20 -13.50
C TRP A 257 -5.39 -7.59 -14.06
N TRP A 258 -4.44 -8.53 -14.14
CA TRP A 258 -4.73 -9.92 -14.54
C TRP A 258 -5.76 -10.60 -13.64
N PHE A 259 -5.91 -10.19 -12.38
CA PHE A 259 -7.00 -10.70 -11.54
C PHE A 259 -8.38 -10.47 -12.16
N TYR A 260 -8.60 -9.34 -12.86
CA TYR A 260 -9.89 -9.06 -13.52
C TYR A 260 -10.19 -10.01 -14.69
N THR A 261 -9.16 -10.54 -15.36
CA THR A 261 -9.34 -11.54 -16.43
C THR A 261 -9.87 -12.88 -15.90
N CYS A 262 -9.68 -13.13 -14.60
CA CYS A 262 -10.10 -14.34 -13.90
C CYS A 262 -11.25 -14.08 -12.92
N LEU A 263 -11.78 -12.86 -12.86
CA LEU A 263 -12.84 -12.49 -11.91
C LEU A 263 -14.21 -12.96 -12.42
N SER A 264 -14.92 -13.75 -11.63
CA SER A 264 -16.28 -14.19 -11.91
C SER A 264 -17.31 -13.08 -11.64
N ALA A 265 -18.56 -13.27 -12.08
CA ALA A 265 -19.67 -12.37 -11.75
C ALA A 265 -19.97 -12.33 -10.23
N SER A 266 -19.64 -13.40 -9.50
CA SER A 266 -19.72 -13.48 -8.04
C SER A 266 -18.49 -12.91 -7.32
N ARG A 267 -17.58 -12.23 -8.04
CA ARG A 267 -16.40 -11.54 -7.51
C ARG A 267 -15.39 -12.50 -6.85
N THR A 268 -15.32 -13.72 -7.37
CA THR A 268 -14.34 -14.74 -6.99
C THR A 268 -13.32 -14.95 -8.11
N ILE A 269 -12.10 -15.35 -7.76
CA ILE A 269 -11.10 -15.74 -8.76
C ILE A 269 -11.44 -17.14 -9.28
N ASP A 270 -11.67 -17.24 -10.58
CA ASP A 270 -11.85 -18.48 -11.33
C ASP A 270 -10.76 -18.58 -12.40
N LEU A 271 -9.79 -19.48 -12.16
CA LEU A 271 -8.67 -19.70 -13.07
C LEU A 271 -9.09 -20.44 -14.35
N ASN A 272 -10.27 -21.04 -14.40
CA ASN A 272 -10.80 -21.73 -15.58
C ASN A 272 -11.63 -20.82 -16.49
N LYS A 273 -11.90 -19.60 -16.06
CA LYS A 273 -12.56 -18.59 -16.89
C LYS A 273 -11.81 -18.41 -18.22
N ALA A 274 -12.56 -18.44 -19.32
CA ALA A 274 -12.00 -18.21 -20.65
C ALA A 274 -11.30 -16.85 -20.71
N GLY A 275 -10.05 -16.84 -21.19
CA GLY A 275 -9.22 -15.63 -21.24
C GLY A 275 -8.53 -15.24 -19.93
N CYS A 276 -8.64 -16.04 -18.86
CA CYS A 276 -7.89 -15.81 -17.63
C CYS A 276 -6.37 -15.85 -17.88
N LEU A 277 -5.68 -14.80 -17.48
CA LEU A 277 -4.24 -14.61 -17.69
C LEU A 277 -3.38 -15.07 -16.51
N LEU A 278 -3.97 -15.37 -15.35
CA LEU A 278 -3.20 -15.89 -14.22
C LEU A 278 -2.66 -17.30 -14.50
N GLN A 279 -1.53 -17.65 -13.88
CA GLN A 279 -0.95 -18.98 -13.99
C GLN A 279 -1.87 -20.01 -13.31
N LYS A 280 -2.09 -21.15 -13.98
CA LYS A 280 -2.84 -22.29 -13.44
C LYS A 280 -1.91 -23.21 -12.62
N PRO A 281 -2.45 -23.90 -11.60
CA PRO A 281 -1.75 -24.97 -10.88
C PRO A 281 -1.27 -26.10 -11.79
#